data_AF-A0A0K0G6L3-F1
#
_entry.id   AF-A0A0K0G6L3-F1
#
_cell.length_a   1.000
_cell.length_b   1.000
_cell.length_c   1.000
_cell.angle_alpha   90.00
_cell.angle_beta   90.00
_cell.angle_gamma   90.00
#
_symmetry.space_group_name_H-M   'P 1'
#
loop_
_entity.id
_entity.type
_entity.pdbx_description
1 polymer ?
#
loop_
_entity_poly.entity_id
_entity_poly.type
_entity_poly.pdbx_seq_one_letter_code
_entity_poly.pdbx_strand_id
1 'polypeptide(L)'
;MDIKNISDVIEDLENQVERLNNEVYNLNSKNELLENLLIKVIENNIGSLDLLCDINYIVLKEDLSGEERAEISFLLLRTQKEYMLEGKVPSLEEFHNKLLKVLGVDQSDKKKYPIQISTQLLQNQMQLGDFSIGKEILDKK
;
A
#
# COMPACT_ATOMS: atom_id res chain seq x y z
N MET A 1 -10.70 24.07 -45.34
CA MET A 1 -10.55 22.73 -44.71
C MET A 1 -11.71 21.91 -45.26
N ASP A 2 -11.43 20.96 -46.15
CA ASP A 2 -12.47 20.26 -46.92
C ASP A 2 -13.22 19.24 -46.06
N ILE A 3 -14.54 19.14 -46.27
CA ILE A 3 -15.44 18.20 -45.57
C ILE A 3 -14.92 16.76 -45.67
N LYS A 4 -14.25 16.43 -46.78
CA LYS A 4 -13.62 15.12 -47.00
C LYS A 4 -12.48 14.84 -45.99
N ASN A 5 -11.61 15.83 -45.73
CA ASN A 5 -10.55 15.69 -44.73
C ASN A 5 -11.11 15.58 -43.30
N ILE A 6 -12.27 16.18 -43.02
CA ILE A 6 -12.93 16.04 -41.71
C ILE A 6 -13.50 14.63 -41.55
N SER A 7 -14.10 14.07 -42.61
CA SER A 7 -14.63 12.71 -42.61
C SER A 7 -13.53 11.67 -42.36
N ASP A 8 -12.39 11.79 -43.04
CA ASP A 8 -11.27 10.86 -42.88
C ASP A 8 -10.68 10.91 -41.46
N VAL A 9 -10.65 12.11 -40.83
CA VAL A 9 -10.21 12.28 -39.44
C VAL A 9 -11.20 11.67 -38.44
N ILE A 10 -12.51 11.80 -38.69
CA ILE A 10 -13.53 11.18 -37.84
C ILE A 10 -13.41 9.65 -37.89
N GLU A 11 -13.26 9.08 -39.09
CA GLU A 11 -13.11 7.64 -39.27
C GLU A 11 -11.86 7.09 -38.57
N ASP A 12 -10.72 7.79 -38.64
CA ASP A 12 -9.51 7.38 -37.93
C ASP A 12 -9.69 7.44 -36.40
N LEU A 13 -10.36 8.48 -35.88
CA LEU A 13 -10.66 8.60 -34.45
C LEU A 13 -11.61 7.50 -33.95
N GLU A 14 -12.64 7.16 -34.73
CA GLU A 14 -13.56 6.06 -34.39
C GLU A 14 -12.81 4.72 -34.30
N ASN A 15 -11.92 4.44 -35.27
CA ASN A 15 -11.08 3.25 -35.26
C ASN A 15 -10.13 3.23 -34.05
N GLN A 16 -9.56 4.37 -33.65
CA GLN A 16 -8.72 4.47 -32.46
C GLN A 16 -9.52 4.22 -31.18
N VAL A 17 -10.73 4.77 -31.07
CA VAL A 17 -11.63 4.55 -29.91
C VAL A 17 -12.02 3.08 -29.81
N GLU A 18 -12.35 2.42 -30.92
CA GLU A 18 -12.68 1.00 -30.92
C GLU A 18 -11.49 0.14 -30.46
N ARG A 19 -10.28 0.43 -30.94
CA ARG A 19 -9.05 -0.25 -30.49
C ARG A 19 -8.82 -0.05 -28.99
N LEU A 20 -8.92 1.18 -28.50
CA LEU A 20 -8.76 1.48 -27.08
C LEU A 20 -9.79 0.77 -26.21
N ASN A 21 -11.06 0.73 -26.64
CA ASN A 21 -12.11 0.01 -25.92
C ASN A 21 -11.79 -1.50 -25.80
N ASN A 22 -11.30 -2.10 -26.87
CA ASN A 22 -10.88 -3.51 -26.87
C ASN A 22 -9.67 -3.75 -25.95
N GLU A 23 -8.70 -2.84 -25.91
CA GLU A 23 -7.58 -2.92 -24.98
C GLU A 23 -8.02 -2.79 -23.52
N VAL A 24 -8.90 -1.83 -23.20
CA VAL A 24 -9.47 -1.67 -21.87
C VAL A 24 -10.23 -2.92 -21.42
N TYR A 25 -11.06 -3.49 -22.30
CA TYR A 25 -11.78 -4.74 -22.00
C TYR A 25 -10.83 -5.90 -21.68
N ASN A 26 -9.78 -6.07 -22.49
CA ASN A 26 -8.78 -7.11 -22.29
C ASN A 26 -7.97 -6.90 -21.01
N LEU A 27 -7.61 -5.65 -20.68
CA LEU A 27 -6.91 -5.32 -19.45
C LEU A 27 -7.77 -5.59 -18.22
N ASN A 28 -9.05 -5.23 -18.25
CA ASN A 28 -9.99 -5.54 -17.17
C ASN A 28 -10.10 -7.04 -16.94
N SER A 29 -10.26 -7.83 -18.02
CA SER A 29 -10.32 -9.29 -17.92
C SER A 29 -9.04 -9.91 -17.32
N LYS A 30 -7.86 -9.35 -17.66
CA LYS A 30 -6.58 -9.79 -17.07
C LYS A 30 -6.45 -9.40 -15.60
N ASN A 31 -6.91 -8.21 -15.22
CA ASN A 31 -6.93 -7.77 -13.83
C ASN A 31 -7.83 -8.67 -12.97
N GLU A 32 -9.03 -9.01 -13.45
CA GLU A 32 -9.92 -9.95 -12.77
C GLU A 32 -9.28 -11.33 -12.58
N LEU A 33 -8.55 -11.83 -13.60
CA LEU A 33 -7.81 -13.09 -13.48
C LEU A 33 -6.72 -13.00 -12.39
N LEU A 34 -5.95 -11.91 -12.38
CA LEU A 34 -4.88 -11.69 -11.41
C LEU A 34 -5.42 -11.59 -9.98
N GLU A 35 -6.52 -10.87 -9.78
CA GLU A 35 -7.20 -10.75 -8.49
C GLU A 35 -7.64 -12.14 -7.99
N ASN A 36 -8.30 -12.93 -8.85
CA ASN A 36 -8.71 -14.29 -8.51
C ASN A 36 -7.53 -15.22 -8.20
N LEU A 37 -6.41 -15.08 -8.91
CA LEU A 37 -5.18 -15.83 -8.62
C LEU A 37 -4.57 -15.41 -7.29
N LEU A 38 -4.56 -14.11 -6.98
CA LEU A 38 -4.07 -13.59 -5.72
C LEU A 38 -4.91 -14.10 -4.54
N ILE A 39 -6.24 -14.08 -4.66
CA ILE A 39 -7.15 -14.68 -3.67
C ILE A 39 -6.81 -16.15 -3.46
N LYS A 40 -6.65 -16.94 -4.54
CA LYS A 40 -6.26 -18.34 -4.43
C LYS A 40 -4.88 -18.53 -3.79
N VAL A 41 -3.91 -17.65 -4.03
CA VAL A 41 -2.60 -17.70 -3.37
C VAL A 41 -2.75 -17.41 -1.89
N ILE A 42 -3.52 -16.40 -1.51
CA ILE A 42 -3.82 -16.06 -0.11
C ILE A 42 -4.52 -17.24 0.59
N GLU A 43 -5.57 -17.80 -0.02
CA GLU A 43 -6.34 -18.92 0.51
C GLU A 43 -5.53 -20.22 0.58
N ASN A 44 -4.63 -20.49 -0.37
CA ASN A 44 -3.75 -21.66 -0.28
C ASN A 44 -2.56 -21.44 0.67
N ASN A 45 -2.27 -20.19 1.02
CA ASN A 45 -1.32 -19.80 2.06
C ASN A 45 -2.04 -19.42 3.37
N ILE A 46 -3.10 -20.16 3.76
CA ILE A 46 -3.85 -20.00 5.04
C ILE A 46 -2.96 -19.82 6.28
N GLY A 47 -1.66 -20.17 6.21
CA GLY A 47 -0.67 -19.96 7.28
C GLY A 47 0.07 -18.62 7.31
N SER A 48 0.11 -17.80 6.25
CA SER A 48 0.86 -16.53 6.27
C SER A 48 -0.06 -15.33 6.49
N LEU A 49 -0.51 -15.18 7.75
CA LEU A 49 -1.06 -13.91 8.26
C LEU A 49 -0.20 -12.70 7.81
N ASP A 50 1.12 -12.93 7.67
CA ASP A 50 2.11 -11.98 7.17
C ASP A 50 1.82 -11.49 5.74
N LEU A 51 1.44 -12.38 4.80
CA LEU A 51 1.14 -11.98 3.42
C LEU A 51 -0.11 -11.09 3.35
N LEU A 52 -1.15 -11.44 4.12
CA LEU A 52 -2.36 -10.60 4.21
C LEU A 52 -2.04 -9.23 4.82
N CYS A 53 -1.17 -9.18 5.82
CA CYS A 53 -0.73 -7.92 6.42
C CYS A 53 0.07 -7.07 5.43
N ASP A 54 0.98 -7.68 4.66
CA ASP A 54 1.75 -7.01 3.62
C ASP A 54 0.83 -6.44 2.53
N ILE A 55 -0.16 -7.21 2.07
CA ILE A 55 -1.13 -6.75 1.07
C ILE A 55 -1.96 -5.58 1.62
N ASN A 56 -2.50 -5.70 2.84
CA ASN A 56 -3.27 -4.63 3.46
C ASN A 56 -2.44 -3.35 3.62
N TYR A 57 -1.17 -3.47 3.99
CA TYR A 57 -0.27 -2.34 4.07
C TYR A 57 -0.01 -1.68 2.71
N ILE A 58 0.23 -2.48 1.66
CA ILE A 58 0.45 -1.98 0.31
C ILE A 58 -0.79 -1.25 -0.22
N VAL A 59 -1.98 -1.85 -0.07
CA VAL A 59 -3.24 -1.25 -0.51
C VAL A 59 -3.45 0.10 0.19
N LEU A 60 -3.35 0.14 1.52
CA LEU A 60 -3.48 1.37 2.28
C LEU A 60 -2.45 2.42 1.86
N LYS A 61 -1.22 2.01 1.55
CA LYS A 61 -0.14 2.92 1.14
C LYS A 61 -0.35 3.48 -0.27
N GLU A 62 -0.90 2.70 -1.21
CA GLU A 62 -1.15 3.15 -2.58
C GLU A 62 -2.33 4.13 -2.68
N ASP A 63 -3.29 4.07 -1.75
CA ASP A 63 -4.38 5.03 -1.66
C ASP A 63 -3.92 6.43 -1.20
N LEU A 64 -2.70 6.56 -0.67
CA LEU A 64 -2.12 7.82 -0.21
C LEU A 64 -1.50 8.63 -1.35
N SER A 65 -1.64 9.95 -1.28
CA SER A 65 -0.88 10.89 -2.10
C SER A 65 0.63 10.80 -1.84
N GLY A 66 1.44 11.41 -2.71
CA GLY A 66 2.90 11.44 -2.54
C GLY A 66 3.34 12.08 -1.21
N GLU A 67 2.67 13.15 -0.79
CA GLU A 67 2.93 13.83 0.48
C GLU A 67 2.57 12.96 1.68
N GLU A 68 1.41 12.31 1.64
CA GLU A 68 0.95 11.39 2.69
C GLU A 68 1.85 10.15 2.81
N ARG A 69 2.33 9.60 1.69
CA ARG A 69 3.31 8.49 1.73
C ARG A 69 4.62 8.90 2.40
N ALA A 70 5.06 10.15 2.26
CA ALA A 70 6.28 10.63 2.92
C ALA A 70 6.14 10.68 4.46
N GLU A 71 4.92 10.85 4.99
CA GLU A 71 4.65 10.82 6.43
C GLU A 71 4.98 9.45 7.06
N ILE A 72 4.92 8.35 6.29
CA ILE A 72 5.36 7.03 6.77
C ILE A 72 6.86 7.06 7.09
N SER A 73 7.67 7.58 6.17
CA SER A 73 9.11 7.75 6.37
C SER A 73 9.40 8.70 7.53
N PHE A 74 8.62 9.78 7.65
CA PHE A 74 8.79 10.71 8.77
C PHE A 74 8.39 10.11 10.12
N LEU A 75 7.40 9.21 10.17
CA LEU A 75 7.04 8.49 11.39
C LEU A 75 8.22 7.63 11.88
N LEU A 76 8.86 6.89 10.98
CA LEU A 76 10.06 6.12 11.30
C LEU A 76 11.18 7.05 11.79
N LEU A 77 11.50 8.10 11.02
CA LEU A 77 12.56 9.03 11.38
C LEU A 77 12.32 9.72 12.74
N ARG A 78 11.09 10.15 13.02
CA ARG A 78 10.72 10.76 14.32
C ARG A 78 10.90 9.76 15.45
N THR A 79 10.42 8.54 15.28
CA THR A 79 10.53 7.48 16.29
C THR A 79 12.00 7.19 16.62
N GLN A 80 12.86 7.12 15.60
CA GLN A 80 14.28 6.89 15.81
C GLN A 80 14.97 8.10 16.47
N LYS A 81 14.60 9.33 16.09
CA LYS A 81 15.13 10.54 16.73
C LYS A 81 14.71 10.65 18.20
N GLU A 82 13.45 10.39 18.52
CA GLU A 82 12.92 10.38 19.90
C GLU A 82 13.70 9.40 20.78
N TYR A 83 14.06 8.24 20.25
CA TYR A 83 14.92 7.30 20.95
C TYR A 83 16.35 7.76 21.10
N MET A 84 16.98 8.24 20.03
CA MET A 84 18.37 8.68 20.06
C MET A 84 18.60 9.88 20.98
N LEU A 85 17.64 10.80 21.06
CA LEU A 85 17.76 12.04 21.83
C LEU A 85 17.20 11.92 23.24
N GLU A 86 16.11 11.20 23.43
CA GLU A 86 15.35 11.18 24.69
C GLU A 86 15.26 9.79 25.32
N GLY A 87 15.79 8.75 24.67
CA GLY A 87 15.68 7.36 25.12
C GLY A 87 14.24 6.82 25.06
N LYS A 88 13.32 7.52 24.38
CA LYS A 88 11.91 7.13 24.31
C LYS A 88 11.70 6.06 23.26
N VAL A 89 11.21 4.91 23.70
CA VAL A 89 10.78 3.80 22.83
C VAL A 89 9.27 3.63 22.97
N PRO A 90 8.47 3.86 21.91
CA PRO A 90 7.03 3.64 21.96
C PRO A 90 6.72 2.15 22.15
N SER A 91 5.56 1.83 22.72
CA SER A 91 5.05 0.46 22.66
C SER A 91 4.67 0.08 21.21
N LEU A 92 4.58 -1.22 20.94
CA LEU A 92 4.11 -1.68 19.63
C LEU A 92 2.70 -1.16 19.31
N GLU A 93 1.83 -1.08 20.31
CA GLU A 93 0.46 -0.57 20.15
C GLU A 93 0.43 0.94 19.87
N GLU A 94 1.29 1.72 20.54
CA GLU A 94 1.43 3.15 20.27
C GLU A 94 1.96 3.39 18.85
N PHE A 95 2.99 2.64 18.44
CA PHE A 95 3.53 2.71 17.09
C PHE A 95 2.46 2.33 16.06
N HIS A 96 1.72 1.24 16.29
CA HIS A 96 0.66 0.79 15.40
C HIS A 96 -0.46 1.83 15.24
N ASN A 97 -0.89 2.44 16.35
CA ASN A 97 -1.89 3.51 16.30
C ASN A 97 -1.40 4.74 15.54
N LYS A 98 -0.13 5.11 15.68
CA LYS A 98 0.49 6.19 14.90
C LYS A 98 0.54 5.82 13.41
N LEU A 99 0.93 4.59 13.09
CA LEU A 99 0.99 4.10 11.71
C LEU A 99 -0.38 4.12 11.04
N LEU A 100 -1.43 3.57 11.68
CA LEU A 100 -2.78 3.57 11.11
C LEU A 100 -3.30 4.98 10.85
N LYS A 101 -2.95 5.94 11.72
CA LYS A 101 -3.30 7.35 11.51
C LYS A 101 -2.60 7.94 10.28
N VAL A 102 -1.33 7.59 10.06
CA VAL A 102 -0.59 8.01 8.85
C VAL A 102 -1.15 7.35 7.60
N LEU A 103 -1.61 6.09 7.71
CA LEU A 103 -2.27 5.34 6.63
C LEU A 103 -3.73 5.80 6.37
N GLY A 104 -4.19 6.89 6.98
CA GLY A 104 -5.54 7.40 6.76
C GLY A 104 -6.67 6.50 7.29
N VAL A 105 -6.37 5.56 8.19
CA VAL A 105 -7.36 4.62 8.71
C VAL A 105 -8.21 5.27 9.80
N ASP A 106 -9.51 5.35 9.54
CA ASP A 106 -10.50 5.86 10.49
C ASP A 106 -10.61 5.01 11.75
N GLN A 107 -11.02 5.63 12.86
CA GLN A 107 -11.15 4.94 14.15
C GLN A 107 -12.12 3.76 14.11
N SER A 108 -13.17 3.84 13.31
CA SER A 108 -14.14 2.77 13.09
C SER A 108 -13.52 1.52 12.47
N ASP A 109 -12.48 1.71 11.65
CA ASP A 109 -11.90 0.66 10.81
C ASP A 109 -10.62 0.08 11.37
N LYS A 110 -10.04 0.67 12.42
CA LYS A 110 -8.82 0.17 13.08
C LYS A 110 -8.87 -1.32 13.42
N LYS A 111 -10.05 -1.86 13.79
CA LYS A 111 -10.21 -3.29 14.13
C LYS A 111 -9.98 -4.23 12.95
N LYS A 112 -10.07 -3.73 11.71
CA LYS A 112 -9.84 -4.50 10.48
C LYS A 112 -8.34 -4.66 10.18
N TYR A 113 -7.49 -3.82 10.78
CA TYR A 113 -6.06 -3.76 10.49
C TYR A 113 -5.27 -4.20 11.71
N PRO A 114 -4.77 -5.45 11.72
CA PRO A 114 -4.17 -6.03 12.90
C PRO A 114 -2.74 -5.48 13.16
N ILE A 115 -2.28 -5.57 14.41
CA ILE A 115 -0.97 -5.05 14.86
C ILE A 115 0.23 -5.67 14.11
N GLN A 116 0.00 -6.83 13.49
CA GLN A 116 0.94 -7.56 12.64
C GLN A 116 1.37 -6.73 11.43
N ILE A 117 0.54 -5.82 10.91
CA ILE A 117 0.94 -4.87 9.87
C ILE A 117 2.15 -4.05 10.32
N SER A 118 2.12 -3.54 11.54
CA SER A 118 3.25 -2.79 12.11
C SER A 118 4.44 -3.69 12.41
N THR A 119 4.20 -4.91 12.87
CA THR A 119 5.27 -5.89 13.12
C THR A 119 6.08 -6.14 11.84
N GLN A 120 5.38 -6.38 10.73
CA GLN A 120 5.97 -6.68 9.44
C GLN A 120 6.71 -5.46 8.85
N LEU A 121 6.13 -4.27 8.94
CA LEU A 121 6.81 -3.03 8.57
C LEU A 121 8.14 -2.87 9.33
N LEU A 122 8.12 -3.05 10.65
CA LEU A 122 9.31 -2.91 11.49
C LEU A 122 10.39 -3.94 11.12
N GLN A 123 10.00 -5.21 10.91
CA GLN A 123 10.92 -6.26 10.48
C GLN A 123 11.55 -5.94 9.12
N ASN A 124 10.77 -5.48 8.16
CA ASN A 124 11.27 -5.10 6.83
C ASN A 124 12.26 -3.93 6.92
N GLN A 125 11.96 -2.89 7.70
CA GLN A 125 12.86 -1.74 7.88
C GLN A 125 14.15 -2.10 8.62
N MET A 126 14.09 -3.05 9.56
CA MET A 126 15.29 -3.58 10.22
C MET A 126 16.18 -4.37 9.25
N GLN A 127 15.60 -5.16 8.34
CA GLN A 127 16.36 -5.90 7.32
C GLN A 127 17.07 -4.97 6.34
N LEU A 128 16.50 -3.82 6.04
CA LEU A 128 17.11 -2.79 5.20
C LEU A 128 18.25 -2.03 5.92
N GLY A 129 18.38 -2.19 7.24
CA GLY A 129 19.39 -1.51 8.07
C GLY A 129 19.02 -0.07 8.45
N ASP A 130 17.85 0.40 8.04
CA ASP A 130 17.45 1.81 8.16
C ASP A 130 16.74 2.14 9.48
N PHE A 131 16.37 1.12 10.29
CA PHE A 131 15.57 1.32 11.49
C PHE A 131 15.98 0.42 12.66
N SER A 132 17.05 0.80 13.37
CA SER A 132 17.62 -0.01 14.45
C SER A 132 16.71 -0.19 15.66
N ILE A 133 15.87 0.81 15.97
CA ILE A 133 14.92 0.79 17.10
C ILE A 133 13.74 -0.19 16.88
N GLY A 134 13.61 -0.77 15.69
CA GLY A 134 12.51 -1.70 15.40
C GLY A 134 12.49 -2.87 16.37
N LYS A 135 13.67 -3.34 16.82
CA LYS A 135 13.78 -4.45 17.77
C LYS A 135 13.21 -4.08 19.14
N GLU A 136 13.58 -2.91 19.66
CA GLU A 136 13.16 -2.41 20.96
C GLU A 136 11.65 -2.19 21.03
N ILE A 137 11.02 -1.79 19.92
CA ILE A 137 9.56 -1.67 19.81
C ILE A 137 8.90 -3.06 19.81
N LEU A 138 9.47 -4.02 19.08
CA LEU A 138 8.96 -5.40 19.00
C LEU A 138 9.10 -6.17 20.32
N ASP A 139 10.10 -5.84 21.13
CA ASP A 139 10.36 -6.47 22.43
C ASP A 139 9.45 -5.91 23.54
N LYS A 140 8.80 -4.74 23.33
CA LYS A 140 7.83 -4.10 24.24
C LYS A 140 6.36 -4.54 24.00
N LYS A 141 6.13 -5.82 23.73
CA LYS A 141 4.77 -6.38 23.53
C LYS A 141 3.97 -6.49 24.82
#